data_AF-A2EI09-F1
#
_entry.id   AF-A2EI09-F1
#
_cell.length_a   1.000
_cell.length_b   1.000
_cell.length_c   1.000
_cell.angle_alpha   90.00
_cell.angle_beta   90.00
_cell.angle_gamma   90.00
#
_symmetry.space_group_name_H-M   'P 1'
#
loop_
_entity.id
_entity.type
_entity.pdbx_description
1 polymer ?
#
loop_
_entity_poly.entity_id
_entity_poly.type
_entity_poly.pdbx_seq_one_letter_code
_entity_poly.pdbx_strand_id
1 'polypeptide(L)'
;MLSSEQSNNETEFNFSDIKTIEAFEYPNQASKKIWSINSNNILHISSQIIELITNNKISIQLSLHLIDIISQLRDKDIKLFAELYEKILNEFSCIIKPENAKLTTLLHYKGFKFEFFKPTKKEEEILNLYPTESPLYYIAWDKVDDLKSKFPNIEIDQKINEITPFDYYCNQN
;
A
#
# COMPACT_ATOMS: atom_id res chain seq x y z
N MET A 1 -8.78 37.71 42.68
CA MET A 1 -9.47 37.12 41.51
C MET A 1 -8.38 36.50 40.67
N LEU A 2 -8.26 35.17 40.72
CA LEU A 2 -7.23 34.42 39.99
C LEU A 2 -7.67 34.31 38.53
N SER A 3 -6.85 34.85 37.63
CA SER A 3 -6.96 34.61 36.20
C SER A 3 -6.60 33.15 35.91
N SER A 4 -7.56 32.38 35.41
CA SER A 4 -7.34 31.03 34.88
C SER A 4 -6.84 31.13 33.45
N GLU A 5 -5.53 31.02 33.26
CA GLU A 5 -4.97 30.62 31.96
C GLU A 5 -5.11 29.09 31.84
N GLN A 6 -6.04 28.67 30.98
CA GLN A 6 -6.17 27.29 30.56
C GLN A 6 -5.03 27.00 29.58
N SER A 7 -4.00 26.28 30.04
CA SER A 7 -2.99 25.73 29.14
C SER A 7 -3.57 24.55 28.38
N ASN A 8 -3.96 24.79 27.13
CA ASN A 8 -4.22 23.72 26.17
C ASN A 8 -2.88 23.10 25.76
N ASN A 9 -2.33 22.24 26.62
CA ASN A 9 -1.22 21.38 26.25
C ASN A 9 -1.81 20.17 25.51
N GLU A 10 -2.09 20.32 24.22
CA GLU A 10 -2.17 19.17 23.32
C GLU A 10 -0.76 18.58 23.25
N THR A 11 -0.48 17.61 24.12
CA THR A 11 0.72 16.80 24.03
C THR A 11 0.58 15.92 22.79
N GLU A 12 1.08 16.41 21.67
CA GLU A 12 1.31 15.63 20.46
C GLU A 12 2.14 14.41 20.86
N PHE A 13 1.48 13.26 20.97
CA PHE A 13 2.09 12.05 21.51
C PHE A 13 3.03 11.50 20.44
N ASN A 14 4.33 11.66 20.64
CA ASN A 14 5.32 11.19 19.67
C ASN A 14 5.43 9.66 19.72
N PHE A 15 4.83 8.97 18.75
CA PHE A 15 4.88 7.52 18.63
C PHE A 15 6.23 7.00 18.07
N SER A 16 7.16 7.87 17.65
CA SER A 16 8.45 7.44 17.07
C SER A 16 9.32 6.67 18.05
N ASP A 17 9.19 6.96 19.35
CA ASP A 17 10.10 6.48 20.38
C ASP A 17 9.50 5.33 21.21
N ILE A 18 8.30 4.85 20.84
CA ILE A 18 7.66 3.75 21.53
C ILE A 18 8.38 2.45 21.20
N LYS A 19 9.03 1.88 22.22
CA LYS A 19 9.65 0.56 22.13
C LYS A 19 8.58 -0.51 21.95
N THR A 20 8.65 -1.28 20.86
CA THR A 20 7.77 -2.44 20.67
C THR A 20 7.97 -3.44 21.81
N ILE A 21 6.88 -4.03 22.28
CA ILE A 21 6.94 -5.22 23.14
C ILE A 21 7.62 -6.34 22.34
N GLU A 22 8.40 -7.19 23.00
CA GLU A 22 9.25 -8.23 22.38
C GLU A 22 8.49 -9.10 21.35
N ALA A 23 7.25 -9.49 21.67
CA ALA A 23 6.39 -10.28 20.79
C ALA A 23 6.09 -9.61 19.42
N PHE A 24 6.18 -8.28 19.34
CA PHE A 24 5.93 -7.50 18.14
C PHE A 24 7.20 -6.98 17.47
N GLU A 25 8.39 -7.27 18.01
CA GLU A 25 9.65 -6.79 17.44
C GLU A 25 9.81 -7.25 15.98
N TYR A 26 9.70 -8.56 15.73
CA TYR A 26 9.83 -9.10 14.37
C TYR A 26 8.65 -8.78 13.46
N PRO A 27 7.38 -8.85 13.91
CA PRO A 27 6.26 -8.34 13.12
C PRO A 27 6.41 -6.88 12.69
N ASN A 28 6.90 -6.00 13.58
CA ASN A 28 7.17 -4.59 13.28
C ASN A 28 8.33 -4.43 12.28
N GLN A 29 9.38 -5.24 12.41
CA GLN A 29 10.47 -5.25 11.42
C GLN A 29 9.97 -5.70 10.05
N ALA A 30 9.16 -6.77 10.00
CA ALA A 30 8.58 -7.29 8.77
C ALA A 30 7.65 -6.27 8.11
N SER A 31 6.75 -5.63 8.88
CA SER A 31 5.82 -4.63 8.36
C SER A 31 6.56 -3.42 7.77
N LYS A 32 7.60 -2.92 8.44
CA LYS A 32 8.44 -1.83 7.93
C LYS A 32 9.17 -2.20 6.62
N LYS A 33 9.66 -3.44 6.52
CA LYS A 33 10.29 -3.94 5.29
C LYS A 33 9.28 -4.08 4.16
N ILE A 34 8.12 -4.67 4.42
CA ILE A 34 7.04 -4.81 3.42
C ILE A 34 6.56 -3.42 2.97
N TRP A 35 6.42 -2.48 3.91
CA TRP A 35 6.02 -1.11 3.60
C TRP A 35 7.01 -0.39 2.68
N SER A 36 8.30 -0.66 2.80
CA SER A 36 9.34 0.01 2.00
C SER A 36 9.60 -0.64 0.63
N ILE A 37 8.79 -1.61 0.22
CA ILE A 37 8.98 -2.31 -1.05
C ILE A 37 8.83 -1.36 -2.25
N ASN A 38 9.72 -1.54 -3.22
CA ASN A 38 9.72 -0.89 -4.53
C ASN A 38 10.42 -1.81 -5.55
N SER A 39 10.45 -1.39 -6.82
CA SER A 39 11.06 -2.16 -7.91
C SER A 39 12.54 -2.49 -7.70
N ASN A 40 13.26 -1.67 -6.93
CA ASN A 40 14.72 -1.77 -6.78
C ASN A 40 15.12 -2.71 -5.64
N ASN A 41 14.26 -2.89 -4.64
CA ASN A 41 14.60 -3.63 -3.42
C ASN A 41 13.76 -4.89 -3.19
N ILE A 42 12.79 -5.20 -4.06
CA ILE A 42 11.87 -6.33 -3.89
C ILE A 42 12.60 -7.66 -3.67
N LEU A 43 13.68 -7.95 -4.42
CA LEU A 43 14.44 -9.19 -4.27
C LEU A 43 15.03 -9.30 -2.86
N HIS A 44 15.67 -8.24 -2.39
CA HIS A 44 16.31 -8.19 -1.09
C HIS A 44 15.29 -8.29 0.05
N ILE A 45 14.19 -7.55 -0.03
CA ILE A 45 13.11 -7.62 0.96
C ILE A 45 12.47 -9.01 0.97
N SER A 46 12.26 -9.63 -0.20
CA SER A 46 11.73 -10.99 -0.29
C SER A 46 12.61 -11.97 0.50
N SER A 47 13.93 -11.94 0.30
CA SER A 47 14.88 -12.78 1.03
C SER A 47 14.82 -12.55 2.55
N GLN A 48 14.72 -11.29 2.99
CA GLN A 48 14.64 -10.98 4.42
C GLN A 48 13.33 -11.47 5.05
N ILE A 49 12.19 -11.33 4.37
CA ILE A 49 10.92 -11.84 4.90
C ILE A 49 10.95 -13.36 4.97
N ILE A 50 11.45 -14.03 3.92
CA ILE A 50 11.63 -15.49 3.93
C ILE A 50 12.55 -15.91 5.08
N GLU A 51 13.66 -15.22 5.31
CA GLU A 51 14.57 -15.50 6.42
C GLU A 51 13.88 -15.36 7.79
N LEU A 52 13.05 -14.33 7.99
CA LEU A 52 12.27 -14.17 9.22
C LEU A 52 11.30 -15.34 9.43
N ILE A 53 10.65 -15.80 8.37
CA ILE A 53 9.72 -16.94 8.42
C ILE A 53 10.48 -18.24 8.71
N THR A 54 11.55 -18.53 7.97
CA THR A 54 12.35 -19.76 8.10
C THR A 54 12.98 -19.88 9.49
N ASN A 55 13.37 -18.76 10.10
CA ASN A 55 13.89 -18.73 11.47
C ASN A 55 12.80 -18.71 12.56
N ASN A 56 11.52 -18.92 12.20
CA ASN A 56 10.36 -18.91 13.10
C ASN A 56 10.20 -17.59 13.89
N LYS A 57 10.74 -16.47 13.36
CA LYS A 57 10.60 -15.14 13.98
C LYS A 57 9.22 -14.54 13.74
N ILE A 58 8.58 -14.92 12.63
CA ILE A 58 7.18 -14.62 12.29
C ILE A 58 6.58 -15.84 11.59
N SER A 59 5.25 -16.01 11.66
CA SER A 59 4.58 -17.07 10.92
C SER A 59 4.39 -16.69 9.44
N ILE A 60 4.22 -17.71 8.59
CA ILE A 60 3.83 -17.52 7.18
C ILE A 60 2.52 -16.72 7.11
N GLN A 61 1.52 -17.14 7.89
CA GLN A 61 0.20 -16.50 7.93
C GLN A 61 0.28 -15.01 8.29
N LEU A 62 1.08 -14.66 9.31
CA LEU A 62 1.26 -13.26 9.70
C LEU A 62 1.92 -12.45 8.58
N SER A 63 2.95 -13.02 7.94
CA SER A 63 3.67 -12.35 6.85
C SER A 63 2.75 -12.08 5.67
N LEU A 64 1.97 -13.08 5.25
CA LEU A 64 1.00 -12.96 4.18
C LEU A 64 -0.13 -11.97 4.53
N HIS A 65 -0.59 -11.96 5.78
CA HIS A 65 -1.58 -11.00 6.25
C HIS A 65 -1.07 -9.56 6.24
N LEU A 66 0.19 -9.33 6.66
CA LEU A 66 0.83 -8.02 6.57
C LEU A 66 0.93 -7.53 5.12
N ILE A 67 1.32 -8.41 4.18
CA ILE A 67 1.36 -8.08 2.74
C ILE A 67 -0.04 -7.73 2.24
N ASP A 68 -1.05 -8.52 2.64
CA ASP A 68 -2.43 -8.31 2.24
C ASP A 68 -2.94 -6.93 2.70
N ILE A 69 -2.79 -6.57 3.97
CA ILE A 69 -3.16 -5.25 4.50
C ILE A 69 -2.41 -4.14 3.76
N ILE A 70 -1.09 -4.24 3.66
CA ILE A 70 -0.27 -3.17 3.04
C ILE A 70 -0.61 -3.01 1.55
N SER A 71 -0.94 -4.11 0.86
CA SER A 71 -1.37 -4.07 -0.55
C SER A 71 -2.70 -3.37 -0.77
N GLN A 72 -3.55 -3.29 0.27
CA GLN A 72 -4.79 -2.50 0.22
C GLN A 72 -4.49 -1.01 0.39
N LEU A 73 -3.44 -0.66 1.15
CA LEU A 73 -3.02 0.72 1.39
C LEU A 73 -2.19 1.31 0.23
N ARG A 74 -1.46 0.48 -0.50
CA ARG A 74 -0.57 0.86 -1.60
C ARG A 74 -0.98 0.19 -2.91
N ASP A 75 -2.17 0.53 -3.39
CA ASP A 75 -2.75 -0.12 -4.56
C ASP A 75 -2.02 0.16 -5.88
N LYS A 76 -1.32 1.31 -6.00
CA LYS A 76 -0.38 1.60 -7.11
C LYS A 76 0.70 0.53 -7.26
N ASP A 77 1.11 -0.06 -6.14
CA ASP A 77 2.21 -1.02 -6.04
C ASP A 77 1.73 -2.48 -5.96
N ILE A 78 0.44 -2.74 -6.24
CA ILE A 78 -0.18 -4.06 -6.11
C ILE A 78 0.58 -5.18 -6.83
N LYS A 79 1.24 -4.86 -7.95
CA LYS A 79 2.10 -5.79 -8.69
C LYS A 79 3.29 -6.26 -7.87
N LEU A 80 3.96 -5.35 -7.16
CA LEU A 80 5.11 -5.69 -6.31
C LEU A 80 4.68 -6.58 -5.15
N PHE A 81 3.51 -6.31 -4.56
CA PHE A 81 2.97 -7.17 -3.51
C PHE A 81 2.58 -8.55 -4.03
N ALA A 82 2.02 -8.64 -5.24
CA ALA A 82 1.76 -9.94 -5.88
C ALA A 82 3.04 -10.75 -6.09
N GLU A 83 4.13 -10.11 -6.52
CA GLU A 83 5.44 -10.75 -6.68
C GLU A 83 6.03 -11.21 -5.33
N LEU A 84 5.94 -10.40 -4.28
CA LEU A 84 6.39 -10.81 -2.94
C LEU A 84 5.55 -11.97 -2.39
N TYR A 85 4.22 -11.88 -2.52
CA TYR A 85 3.29 -12.90 -2.04
C TYR A 85 3.52 -14.24 -2.76
N GLU A 86 3.66 -14.21 -4.09
CA GLU A 86 3.99 -15.39 -4.92
C GLU A 86 5.29 -16.06 -4.46
N LYS A 87 6.35 -15.29 -4.21
CA LYS A 87 7.62 -15.85 -3.74
C LYS A 87 7.48 -16.60 -2.42
N ILE A 88 6.72 -16.05 -1.48
CA ILE A 88 6.48 -16.70 -0.19
C ILE A 88 5.63 -17.96 -0.38
N LEU A 89 4.57 -17.91 -1.20
CA LEU A 89 3.75 -19.09 -1.48
C LEU A 89 4.59 -20.23 -2.10
N ASN A 90 5.44 -19.89 -3.07
CA ASN A 90 6.31 -20.85 -3.75
C ASN A 90 7.37 -21.43 -2.81
N GLU A 91 8.06 -20.58 -2.04
CA GLU A 91 9.11 -21.00 -1.10
C GLU A 91 8.58 -22.00 -0.07
N PHE A 92 7.40 -21.73 0.49
CA PHE A 92 6.81 -22.57 1.53
C PHE A 92 5.80 -23.58 1.00
N SER A 93 5.66 -23.70 -0.33
CA SER A 93 4.72 -24.62 -1.00
C SER A 93 3.30 -24.56 -0.41
N CYS A 94 2.78 -23.36 -0.18
CA CYS A 94 1.49 -23.14 0.47
C CYS A 94 0.49 -22.42 -0.45
N ILE A 95 -0.80 -22.61 -0.19
CA ILE A 95 -1.89 -21.96 -0.94
C ILE A 95 -2.79 -21.25 0.08
N ILE A 96 -2.45 -20.00 0.38
CA ILE A 96 -3.21 -19.14 1.27
C ILE A 96 -3.75 -17.99 0.41
N LYS A 97 -5.08 -17.84 0.40
CA LYS A 97 -5.77 -16.81 -0.38
C LYS A 97 -5.73 -15.48 0.38
N PRO A 98 -5.28 -14.37 -0.25
CA PRO A 98 -5.43 -13.06 0.36
C PRO A 98 -6.92 -12.63 0.42
N GLU A 99 -7.22 -11.63 1.25
CA GLU A 99 -8.52 -10.96 1.32
C GLU A 99 -8.62 -9.85 0.28
N ASN A 100 -7.52 -9.17 -0.05
CA ASN A 100 -7.48 -8.19 -1.13
C ASN A 100 -7.82 -8.86 -2.47
N ALA A 101 -8.97 -8.50 -3.04
CA ALA A 101 -9.47 -9.06 -4.28
C ALA A 101 -8.55 -8.76 -5.48
N LYS A 102 -7.91 -7.58 -5.51
CA LYS A 102 -6.94 -7.22 -6.57
C LYS A 102 -5.73 -8.16 -6.50
N LEU A 103 -5.16 -8.34 -5.31
CA LEU A 103 -4.03 -9.23 -5.07
C LEU A 103 -4.37 -10.69 -5.40
N THR A 104 -5.53 -11.17 -4.94
CA THR A 104 -6.02 -12.52 -5.21
C THR A 104 -6.17 -12.77 -6.71
N THR A 105 -6.70 -11.79 -7.44
CA THR A 105 -6.86 -11.88 -8.89
C THR A 105 -5.52 -11.94 -9.61
N LEU A 106 -4.53 -11.13 -9.23
CA LEU A 106 -3.19 -11.19 -9.82
C LEU A 106 -2.52 -12.55 -9.58
N LEU A 107 -2.62 -13.09 -8.37
CA LEU A 107 -2.12 -14.44 -8.06
C LEU A 107 -2.85 -15.51 -8.88
N HIS A 108 -4.15 -15.35 -9.11
CA HIS A 108 -4.91 -16.25 -9.99
C HIS A 108 -4.38 -16.25 -11.43
N TYR A 109 -4.12 -15.08 -12.00
CA TYR A 109 -3.51 -14.96 -13.33
C TYR A 109 -2.08 -15.53 -13.39
N LYS A 110 -1.37 -15.55 -12.27
CA LYS A 110 -0.07 -16.23 -12.12
C LYS A 110 -0.14 -17.76 -11.96
N GLY A 111 -1.35 -18.34 -11.91
CA GLY A 111 -1.57 -19.78 -11.89
C GLY A 111 -2.01 -20.36 -10.54
N PHE A 112 -2.13 -19.53 -9.50
CA PHE A 112 -2.65 -19.99 -8.20
C PHE A 112 -4.16 -20.25 -8.27
N LYS A 113 -4.59 -21.42 -7.79
CA LYS A 113 -6.00 -21.79 -7.73
C LYS A 113 -6.48 -21.69 -6.28
N PHE A 114 -7.40 -20.76 -6.04
CA PHE A 114 -8.06 -20.61 -4.76
C PHE A 114 -9.49 -21.16 -4.83
N GLU A 115 -9.90 -21.87 -3.79
CA GLU A 115 -11.23 -22.46 -3.72
C GLU A 115 -12.31 -21.37 -3.79
N PHE A 116 -13.38 -21.64 -4.55
CA PHE A 116 -14.52 -20.74 -4.77
C PHE A 116 -14.18 -19.33 -5.30
N PHE A 117 -12.98 -19.13 -5.86
CA PHE A 117 -12.58 -17.85 -6.43
C PHE A 117 -12.68 -17.84 -7.95
N LYS A 118 -13.30 -16.79 -8.49
CA LYS A 118 -13.25 -16.46 -9.92
C LYS A 118 -12.95 -14.97 -10.08
N PRO A 119 -11.99 -14.58 -10.95
CA PRO A 119 -11.66 -13.19 -11.16
C PRO A 119 -12.83 -12.46 -11.84
N THR A 120 -13.16 -11.27 -11.34
CA THR A 120 -14.21 -10.41 -11.92
C THR A 120 -13.66 -9.33 -12.84
N LYS A 121 -12.36 -9.03 -12.74
CA LYS A 121 -11.65 -7.99 -13.50
C LYS A 121 -10.50 -8.61 -14.27
N LYS A 122 -10.16 -8.02 -15.42
CA LYS A 122 -8.97 -8.39 -16.18
C LYS A 122 -7.71 -7.97 -15.43
N GLU A 123 -6.59 -8.64 -15.70
CA GLU A 123 -5.29 -8.32 -15.10
C GLU A 123 -4.90 -6.85 -15.36
N GLU A 124 -5.04 -6.38 -16.60
CA GLU A 124 -4.74 -5.00 -17.02
C GLU A 124 -5.55 -3.94 -16.24
N GLU A 125 -6.80 -4.24 -15.91
CA GLU A 125 -7.68 -3.35 -15.14
C GLU A 125 -7.28 -3.25 -13.66
N ILE A 126 -6.53 -4.24 -13.17
CA ILE A 126 -6.03 -4.26 -11.78
C ILE A 126 -4.69 -3.57 -11.69
N LEU A 127 -3.85 -3.74 -12.70
CA LEU A 127 -2.52 -3.12 -12.77
C LEU A 127 -2.59 -1.60 -12.94
N ASN A 128 -3.70 -1.08 -13.45
CA ASN A 128 -3.90 0.36 -13.66
C ASN A 128 -4.93 0.91 -12.66
N LEU A 129 -4.57 1.97 -11.93
CA LEU A 129 -5.49 2.66 -11.01
C LEU A 129 -6.67 3.33 -11.72
N TYR A 130 -6.39 3.88 -12.89
CA TYR A 130 -7.32 4.58 -13.75
C TYR A 130 -7.26 4.02 -15.17
N PRO A 131 -8.33 4.16 -15.97
CA PRO A 131 -8.30 3.81 -17.38
C PRO A 131 -7.13 4.49 -18.09
N THR A 132 -6.39 3.73 -18.91
CA THR A 132 -5.15 4.21 -19.57
C THR A 132 -5.37 5.40 -20.49
N GLU A 133 -6.59 5.61 -20.97
CA GLU A 133 -6.99 6.74 -21.81
C GLU A 133 -7.54 7.93 -21.01
N SER A 134 -7.44 7.93 -19.68
CA SER A 134 -7.87 9.05 -18.84
C SER A 134 -6.70 9.95 -18.43
N PRO A 135 -6.90 11.27 -18.27
CA PRO A 135 -5.89 12.16 -17.69
C PRO A 135 -5.38 11.67 -16.33
N LEU A 136 -6.26 11.12 -15.50
CA LEU A 136 -5.94 10.60 -14.16
C LEU A 136 -4.91 9.47 -14.20
N TYR A 137 -4.90 8.64 -15.25
CA TYR A 137 -3.87 7.63 -15.43
C TYR A 137 -2.48 8.27 -15.55
N TYR A 138 -2.33 9.29 -16.38
CA TYR A 138 -1.05 9.95 -16.57
C TYR A 138 -0.58 10.66 -15.32
N ILE A 139 -1.49 11.31 -14.59
CA ILE A 139 -1.20 11.95 -13.29
C ILE A 139 -0.76 10.91 -12.28
N ALA A 140 -1.53 9.83 -12.11
CA ALA A 140 -1.24 8.79 -11.11
C ALA A 140 0.10 8.08 -11.37
N TRP A 141 0.56 8.04 -12.62
CA TRP A 141 1.84 7.44 -13.01
C TRP A 141 2.97 8.44 -13.24
N ASP A 142 2.79 9.71 -12.86
CA ASP A 142 3.80 10.78 -12.98
C ASP A 142 4.27 11.01 -14.43
N LYS A 143 3.40 10.76 -15.42
CA LYS A 143 3.67 10.87 -16.87
C LYS A 143 3.23 12.22 -17.42
N VAL A 144 3.81 13.31 -16.90
CA VAL A 144 3.38 14.69 -17.20
C VAL A 144 3.56 15.06 -18.68
N ASP A 145 4.64 14.64 -19.32
CA ASP A 145 4.90 14.96 -20.73
C ASP A 145 3.88 14.26 -21.65
N ASP A 146 3.60 12.99 -21.38
CA ASP A 146 2.56 12.22 -22.09
C ASP A 146 1.16 12.82 -21.88
N LEU A 147 0.87 13.29 -20.66
CA LEU A 147 -0.38 13.98 -20.35
C LEU A 147 -0.56 15.22 -21.22
N LYS A 148 0.45 16.10 -21.28
CA LYS A 148 0.42 17.32 -22.08
C LYS A 148 0.29 17.02 -23.57
N SER A 149 0.94 15.95 -24.04
CA SER A 149 0.85 15.53 -25.44
C SER A 149 -0.55 15.02 -25.80
N LYS A 150 -1.16 14.18 -24.96
CA LYS A 150 -2.49 13.60 -25.24
C LYS A 150 -3.66 14.54 -24.95
N PHE A 151 -3.51 15.45 -23.98
CA PHE A 151 -4.55 16.37 -23.55
C PHE A 151 -4.05 17.82 -23.61
N PRO A 152 -3.79 18.37 -24.82
CA PRO A 152 -3.17 19.69 -24.96
C PRO A 152 -4.04 20.84 -24.40
N ASN A 153 -5.35 20.61 -24.26
CA ASN A 153 -6.32 21.59 -23.74
C ASN A 153 -6.62 21.41 -22.25
N ILE A 154 -5.87 20.56 -21.53
CA ILE A 154 -6.08 20.38 -20.09
C ILE A 154 -5.57 21.62 -19.36
N GLU A 155 -6.48 22.40 -18.77
CA GLU A 155 -6.12 23.56 -17.94
C GLU A 155 -5.56 23.08 -16.60
N ILE A 156 -4.24 22.93 -16.51
CA ILE A 156 -3.52 22.60 -15.26
C ILE A 156 -3.28 23.86 -14.43
N ASP A 157 -3.32 25.03 -15.08
CA ASP A 157 -2.93 26.33 -14.50
C ASP A 157 -4.07 27.04 -13.76
N GLN A 158 -5.19 26.36 -13.49
CA GLN A 158 -6.17 26.89 -12.56
C GLN A 158 -5.48 26.99 -11.20
N LYS A 159 -5.08 28.21 -10.82
CA LYS A 159 -4.74 28.55 -9.43
C LYS A 159 -5.87 27.97 -8.59
N ILE A 160 -5.58 26.87 -7.91
CA ILE A 160 -6.41 26.38 -6.83
C ILE A 160 -6.38 27.57 -5.88
N ASN A 161 -7.48 28.33 -5.79
CA ASN A 161 -7.67 29.27 -4.69
C ASN A 161 -7.20 28.52 -3.45
N GLU A 162 -6.29 29.08 -2.64
CA GLU A 162 -5.72 28.39 -1.49
C GLU A 162 -6.86 27.92 -0.58
N ILE A 163 -7.38 26.71 -0.83
CA ILE A 163 -8.30 26.02 0.05
C ILE A 163 -7.34 25.42 1.05
N THR A 164 -7.11 26.14 2.13
CA THR A 164 -6.46 25.54 3.27
C THR A 164 -7.38 24.41 3.76
N PRO A 165 -6.84 23.33 4.36
CA PRO A 165 -7.66 22.29 4.97
C PRO A 165 -8.75 22.86 5.90
N PHE A 166 -8.50 24.03 6.49
CA PHE A 166 -9.43 24.77 7.33
C PHE A 166 -10.66 25.32 6.57
N ASP A 167 -10.49 25.80 5.33
CA ASP A 167 -11.58 26.34 4.51
C ASP A 167 -12.62 25.27 4.13
N TYR A 168 -12.22 24.00 4.04
CA TYR A 168 -13.15 22.90 3.80
C TYR A 168 -14.05 22.61 5.01
N TYR A 169 -13.52 22.76 6.23
CA TYR A 169 -14.29 22.55 7.46
C TYR A 169 -15.27 23.70 7.76
N CYS A 170 -14.91 24.94 7.44
CA CYS A 170 -15.76 26.10 7.73
C CYS A 170 -16.95 26.26 6.78
N ASN A 171 -16.91 25.67 5.58
CA ASN A 171 -17.96 25.80 4.56
C ASN A 171 -19.05 24.71 4.64
N GLN A 172 -19.06 23.88 5.68
CA GLN A 172 -20.09 22.84 5.90
C GLN A 172 -21.10 23.16 7.02
N ASN A 173 -21.15 24.40 7.53
CA ASN A 173 -22.16 24.86 8.51
C ASN A 173 -23.04 25.96 7.94
#